data_AF-A0AAD0QXP8-F1
#
_entry.id   AF-A0AAD0QXP8-F1
#
_cell.length_a   1.000
_cell.length_b   1.000
_cell.length_c   1.000
_cell.angle_alpha   90.00
_cell.angle_beta   90.00
_cell.angle_gamma   90.00
#
_symmetry.space_group_name_H-M   'P 1'
#
loop_
_entity.id
_entity.type
_entity.pdbx_description
1 polymer ?
#
loop_
_entity_poly.entity_id
_entity_poly.type
_entity_poly.pdbx_seq_one_letter_code
_entity_poly.pdbx_strand_id
1 'polypeptide(L)'
;MKKIVPDPPRRKPITTPFFTVQSDLYPPDALAHASELLRGVIETLDEHCRSRAGEHGLSMLSNAMHASEIAYSLVEHVHARLYGQQVEG
;
A
#
# COMPACT_ATOMS: atom_id res chain seq x y z
N MET A 1 -47.78 18.19 -20.17
CA MET A 1 -46.45 17.66 -20.56
C MET A 1 -45.67 17.37 -19.29
N LYS A 2 -45.33 16.11 -19.00
CA LYS A 2 -44.46 15.79 -17.85
C LYS A 2 -43.02 15.86 -18.35
N LYS A 3 -42.25 16.86 -17.90
CA LYS A 3 -40.83 16.95 -18.24
C LYS A 3 -40.14 15.70 -17.67
N ILE A 4 -39.43 14.98 -18.52
CA ILE A 4 -38.61 13.85 -18.12
C ILE A 4 -37.47 14.42 -17.28
N VAL A 5 -37.49 14.12 -15.98
CA VAL A 5 -36.40 14.48 -15.06
C VAL A 5 -35.36 13.37 -15.19
N PRO A 6 -34.10 13.69 -15.53
CA PRO A 6 -33.03 12.69 -15.54
C PRO A 6 -32.89 12.12 -14.13
N ASP A 7 -32.87 10.80 -14.02
CA ASP A 7 -32.60 10.14 -12.75
C ASP A 7 -31.24 10.63 -12.20
N PRO A 8 -31.14 10.95 -10.90
CA PRO A 8 -29.89 11.40 -10.32
C PRO A 8 -28.81 10.31 -10.50
N PRO A 9 -27.56 10.69 -10.79
CA PRO A 9 -26.48 9.73 -10.97
C PRO A 9 -26.39 8.86 -9.70
N ARG A 10 -26.60 7.55 -9.88
CA ARG A 10 -26.46 6.58 -8.79
C ARG A 10 -25.06 6.73 -8.25
N ARG A 11 -24.94 7.28 -7.03
CA ARG A 11 -23.67 7.42 -6.33
C ARG A 11 -23.08 6.02 -6.24
N LYS A 12 -22.03 5.75 -7.02
CA LYS A 12 -21.27 4.51 -6.87
C LYS A 12 -20.81 4.47 -5.41
N PRO A 13 -20.97 3.35 -4.70
CA PRO A 13 -20.48 3.26 -3.34
C PRO A 13 -19.02 3.66 -3.36
N ILE A 14 -18.64 4.58 -2.47
CA ILE A 14 -17.25 4.97 -2.24
C ILE A 14 -16.58 3.76 -1.58
N THR A 15 -16.26 2.75 -2.41
CA THR A 15 -15.38 1.64 -2.05
C THR A 15 -13.98 1.91 -2.55
N THR A 16 -13.67 3.14 -2.92
CA THR A 16 -12.30 3.56 -3.23
C THR A 16 -11.56 3.56 -1.90
N PRO A 17 -10.61 2.63 -1.67
CA PRO A 17 -9.75 2.72 -0.50
C PRO A 17 -9.09 4.11 -0.48
N PHE A 18 -8.79 4.62 0.73
CA PHE A 18 -8.14 5.93 0.92
C PHE A 18 -6.82 6.09 0.13
N PHE A 19 -6.25 4.98 -0.35
CA PHE A 19 -5.25 4.94 -1.40
C PHE A 19 -5.86 4.36 -2.68
N THR A 20 -6.08 5.20 -3.69
CA THR A 20 -6.40 4.70 -5.03
C THR A 20 -5.09 4.64 -5.82
N VAL A 21 -4.55 3.43 -6.01
CA VAL A 21 -3.43 3.24 -6.95
C VAL A 21 -4.00 3.34 -8.36
N GLN A 22 -3.42 4.22 -9.19
CA GLN A 22 -3.77 4.32 -10.61
C GLN A 22 -3.57 2.96 -11.27
N SER A 23 -4.63 2.41 -11.89
CA SER A 23 -4.59 1.05 -12.43
C SER A 23 -3.73 0.92 -13.70
N ASP A 24 -3.36 2.04 -14.29
CA ASP A 24 -2.51 2.20 -15.46
C ASP A 24 -1.04 2.53 -15.11
N LEU A 25 -0.67 2.43 -13.84
CA LEU A 25 0.71 2.67 -13.40
C LEU A 25 1.67 1.64 -14.02
N TYR A 26 2.80 2.12 -14.54
CA TYR A 26 3.86 1.28 -15.06
C TYR A 26 4.34 0.30 -13.95
N PRO A 27 4.45 -1.02 -14.20
CA PRO A 27 4.66 -1.99 -13.12
C PRO A 27 5.89 -1.75 -12.23
N PRO A 28 7.06 -1.33 -12.75
CA PRO A 28 8.19 -0.90 -11.90
C PRO A 28 7.86 0.25 -10.97
N ASP A 29 7.16 1.28 -11.47
CA ASP A 29 6.76 2.43 -10.66
C ASP A 29 5.77 2.01 -9.58
N ALA A 30 4.86 1.08 -9.89
CA ALA A 30 3.93 0.50 -8.92
C ALA A 30 4.66 -0.28 -7.81
N LEU A 31 5.70 -1.05 -8.15
CA LEU A 31 6.52 -1.74 -7.16
C LEU A 31 7.33 -0.75 -6.31
N ALA A 32 7.90 0.30 -6.91
CA ALA A 32 8.59 1.34 -6.16
C ALA A 32 7.66 2.05 -5.16
N HIS A 33 6.44 2.39 -5.58
CA HIS A 33 5.41 2.96 -4.70
C HIS A 33 5.03 1.99 -3.57
N ALA A 34 4.89 0.69 -3.87
CA ALA A 34 4.62 -0.31 -2.85
C ALA A 34 5.75 -0.39 -1.80
N SER A 35 7.01 -0.36 -2.24
CA SER A 35 8.18 -0.33 -1.35
C SER A 35 8.18 0.90 -0.44
N GLU A 36 7.91 2.09 -0.98
CA GLU A 36 7.84 3.33 -0.18
C GLU A 36 6.71 3.28 0.86
N LEU A 37 5.52 2.79 0.47
CA LEU A 37 4.38 2.63 1.39
C LEU A 37 4.68 1.65 2.51
N LEU A 38 5.27 0.50 2.17
CA LEU A 38 5.64 -0.52 3.15
C LEU A 38 6.71 -0.01 4.12
N ARG A 39 7.70 0.74 3.63
CA ARG A 39 8.70 1.39 4.49
C ARG A 39 8.04 2.35 5.49
N GLY A 40 7.12 3.21 5.03
CA GLY A 40 6.40 4.13 5.91
C GLY A 40 5.55 3.41 6.97
N VAL A 41 4.93 2.28 6.62
CA VAL A 41 4.19 1.44 7.58
C VAL A 41 5.14 0.85 8.62
N ILE A 42 6.29 0.30 8.20
CA ILE A 42 7.30 -0.26 9.11
C ILE A 42 7.80 0.80 10.09
N GLU A 43 8.20 1.97 9.58
CA GLU A 43 8.67 3.09 10.41
C GLU A 43 7.61 3.55 11.42
N THR A 44 6.35 3.63 11.00
CA THR A 44 5.23 4.02 11.87
C THR A 44 4.97 2.98 12.97
N LEU A 45 5.00 1.70 12.62
CA LEU A 45 4.81 0.61 13.57
C LEU A 45 5.96 0.52 14.56
N ASP A 46 7.20 0.68 14.10
CA ASP A 46 8.40 0.70 14.95
C ASP A 46 8.34 1.86 15.96
N GLU A 47 8.07 3.07 15.50
CA GLU A 47 7.94 4.25 16.38
C GLU A 47 6.79 4.08 17.39
N HIS A 48 5.65 3.52 16.97
CA HIS A 48 4.54 3.23 17.89
C HIS A 48 4.93 2.17 18.94
N CYS A 49 5.61 1.10 18.54
CA CYS A 49 6.07 0.08 19.47
C CYS A 49 7.10 0.63 20.47
N ARG A 50 8.02 1.48 20.01
CA ARG A 50 9.02 2.14 20.87
C ARG A 50 8.37 3.12 21.86
N SER A 51 7.44 3.95 21.41
CA SER A 51 6.75 4.94 22.26
C SER A 51 5.81 4.33 23.30
N ARG A 52 5.30 3.12 23.07
CA ARG A 52 4.34 2.42 23.95
C ARG A 52 4.90 1.13 24.55
N ALA A 53 6.22 1.05 24.69
CA ALA A 53 6.89 -0.12 25.23
C ALA A 53 6.30 -0.49 26.61
N GLY A 54 5.87 -1.75 26.76
CA GLY A 54 5.28 -2.29 28.00
C GLY A 54 3.76 -2.29 28.06
N GLU A 55 3.07 -1.73 27.06
CA GLU A 55 1.60 -1.79 26.98
C GLU A 55 1.07 -3.15 26.46
N HIS A 56 -0.12 -3.55 26.91
CA HIS A 56 -0.80 -4.74 26.40
C HIS A 56 -1.28 -4.53 24.94
N GLY A 57 -1.05 -5.51 24.06
CA GLY A 57 -1.48 -5.47 22.65
C GLY A 57 -0.35 -5.29 21.63
N LEU A 58 0.89 -5.09 22.08
CA LEU A 58 2.07 -4.97 21.20
C LEU A 58 2.35 -6.21 20.33
N SER A 59 1.89 -7.40 20.74
CA SER A 59 2.11 -8.63 19.96
C SER A 59 1.43 -8.62 18.59
N MET A 60 0.23 -8.03 18.47
CA MET A 60 -0.46 -7.89 17.19
C MET A 60 0.25 -6.89 16.27
N LEU A 61 0.78 -5.80 16.85
CA LEU A 61 1.56 -4.81 16.12
C LEU A 61 2.91 -5.36 15.66
N SER A 62 3.55 -6.20 16.47
CA SER A 62 4.77 -6.91 16.09
C SER A 62 4.54 -7.87 14.92
N ASN A 63 3.40 -8.56 14.88
CA ASN A 63 3.03 -9.40 13.74
C ASN A 63 2.78 -8.58 12.47
N ALA A 64 2.12 -7.42 12.59
CA ALA A 64 1.91 -6.51 11.47
C ALA A 64 3.22 -5.93 10.93
N MET A 65 4.16 -5.59 11.81
CA MET A 65 5.50 -5.12 11.46
C MET A 65 6.25 -6.21 10.67
N HIS A 66 6.30 -7.43 11.20
CA HIS A 66 6.96 -8.55 10.53
C HIS A 66 6.34 -8.88 9.16
N ALA A 67 5.01 -8.88 9.06
CA ALA A 67 4.33 -9.08 7.79
C ALA A 67 4.67 -7.98 6.77
N SER A 68 4.82 -6.74 7.23
CA SER A 68 5.19 -5.59 6.39
C SER A 68 6.64 -5.70 5.88
N GLU A 69 7.58 -6.16 6.72
CA GLU A 69 8.98 -6.43 6.33
C GLU A 69 9.08 -7.55 5.27
N ILE A 70 8.31 -8.62 5.45
CA ILE A 70 8.24 -9.72 4.46
C ILE A 70 7.67 -9.18 3.14
N ALA A 71 6.57 -8.44 3.19
CA ALA A 71 5.97 -7.86 2.00
C ALA A 71 6.95 -6.93 1.26
N TYR A 72 7.69 -6.08 2.00
CA TYR A 72 8.70 -5.20 1.43
C TYR A 72 9.79 -6.01 0.71
N SER A 73 10.30 -7.05 1.38
CA SER A 73 11.34 -7.93 0.83
C SER A 73 10.88 -8.66 -0.44
N LEU A 74 9.61 -9.07 -0.49
CA LEU A 74 9.03 -9.71 -1.68
C LEU A 74 8.87 -8.72 -2.85
N VAL A 75 8.44 -7.49 -2.58
CA VAL A 75 8.33 -6.43 -3.61
C VAL A 75 9.70 -6.12 -4.19
N GLU A 76 10.70 -5.89 -3.35
CA GLU A 76 12.08 -5.64 -3.76
C GLU A 76 12.66 -6.82 -4.56
N HIS A 77 12.38 -8.06 -4.13
CA HIS A 77 12.81 -9.25 -4.85
C HIS A 77 12.21 -9.33 -6.27
N VAL A 78 10.91 -9.09 -6.40
CA VAL A 78 10.22 -9.08 -7.71
C VAL A 78 10.74 -7.95 -8.57
N HIS A 79 10.93 -6.75 -8.00
CA HIS A 79 11.45 -5.61 -8.72
C HIS A 79 12.86 -5.87 -9.28
N ALA A 80 13.77 -6.36 -8.43
CA ALA A 80 15.13 -6.71 -8.84
C ALA A 80 15.14 -7.82 -9.91
N ARG A 81 14.30 -8.84 -9.77
CA ARG A 81 14.25 -9.98 -10.70
C ARG A 81 13.70 -9.62 -12.07
N LEU A 82 12.70 -8.74 -12.13
CA LEU A 82 12.02 -8.40 -13.39
C LEU A 82 12.63 -7.17 -14.08
N TYR A 83 13.22 -6.25 -13.32
CA TYR A 83 13.63 -4.93 -13.81
C TYR A 83 15.08 -4.55 -13.48
N GLY A 84 15.77 -5.32 -12.63
CA GLY A 84 17.15 -5.03 -12.22
C GLY A 84 18.24 -5.31 -13.25
N GLN A 85 17.93 -5.89 -14.42
CA GLN A 85 18.93 -6.28 -15.44
C GLN A 85 19.17 -5.25 -16.56
N GLN A 86 18.67 -4.01 -16.48
CA GLN A 86 18.78 -3.03 -17.58
C GLN A 86 20.07 -2.19 -17.64
N VAL A 87 21.16 -2.51 -16.92
CA VAL A 87 22.34 -1.61 -16.82
C VAL A 87 23.66 -2.22 -17.34
N GLU A 88 23.66 -3.32 -18.08
CA GLU A 88 24.88 -3.80 -18.76
C GLU A 88 24.64 -3.91 -20.28
N GLY A 89 24.92 -2.82 -20.99
CA GLY A 89 24.96 -2.72 -22.44
C GLY A 89 25.95 -1.65 -22.88
#